data_AF-A0A2D6SSG5-F1
#
_entry.id   AF-A0A2D6SSG5-F1
#
_cell.length_a   1.000
_cell.length_b   1.000
_cell.length_c   1.000
_cell.angle_alpha   90.00
_cell.angle_beta   90.00
_cell.angle_gamma   90.00
#
_symmetry.space_group_name_H-M   'P 1'
#
loop_
_entity.id
_entity.type
_entity.pdbx_description
1 polymer ?
#
loop_
_entity_poly.entity_id
_entity_poly.type
_entity_poly.pdbx_seq_one_letter_code
_entity_poly.pdbx_strand_id
1 'polypeptide(L)'
;MDFPQMLRVRQEFDAPRIDDIVGTVDTQLQGLELEQRVQAGDSVAITAGSRGIANIATITRAAVDYFKQLGAVPFVVPAMGSHGGGTAEGQQEILAGYGITEPAMGAEVRSSMETVIVDETPQGIPVHFDKQAFEADHVLVCGRVKPHTGFVGVIESGLHKMMLIGLGKHDGAK
;
A
#
# COMPACT_ATOMS: atom_id res chain seq x y z
N MET A 1 -28.07 36.25 -0.30
CA MET A 1 -28.25 34.90 -0.87
C MET A 1 -28.90 34.07 0.20
N ASP A 2 -30.14 33.67 0.00
CA ASP A 2 -30.81 32.76 0.93
C ASP A 2 -30.35 31.33 0.59
N PHE A 3 -29.84 30.63 1.58
CA PHE A 3 -29.50 29.21 1.43
C PHE A 3 -30.80 28.39 1.29
N PRO A 4 -30.76 27.22 0.62
CA PRO A 4 -31.90 26.33 0.55
C PRO A 4 -32.33 25.87 1.95
N GLN A 5 -33.57 25.37 2.08
CA GLN A 5 -34.01 24.74 3.32
C GLN A 5 -33.10 23.55 3.65
N MET A 6 -32.45 23.59 4.80
CA MET A 6 -31.56 22.54 5.27
C MET A 6 -32.25 21.71 6.36
N LEU A 7 -32.06 20.39 6.31
CA LEU A 7 -32.49 19.47 7.37
C LEU A 7 -31.26 18.92 8.10
N ARG A 8 -31.35 18.75 9.42
CA ARG A 8 -30.32 18.05 10.21
C ARG A 8 -30.53 16.55 10.07
N VAL A 9 -29.55 15.85 9.53
CA VAL A 9 -29.47 14.39 9.54
C VAL A 9 -28.42 13.98 10.57
N ARG A 10 -28.77 12.99 11.42
CA ARG A 10 -27.79 12.27 12.25
C ARG A 10 -27.64 10.88 11.67
N GLN A 11 -26.42 10.49 11.38
CA GLN A 11 -26.08 9.15 10.93
C GLN A 11 -25.18 8.51 11.97
N GLU A 12 -25.53 7.30 12.37
CA GLU A 12 -24.74 6.45 13.24
C GLU A 12 -24.25 5.27 12.40
N PHE A 13 -22.94 5.08 12.40
CA PHE A 13 -22.30 3.98 11.70
C PHE A 13 -21.67 3.05 12.72
N ASP A 14 -21.64 1.76 12.40
CA ASP A 14 -20.75 0.86 13.12
C ASP A 14 -19.30 1.34 12.93
N ALA A 15 -18.61 1.52 14.05
CA ALA A 15 -17.29 2.14 14.11
C ALA A 15 -16.34 1.26 14.95
N PRO A 16 -16.07 0.03 14.50
CA PRO A 16 -15.17 -0.88 15.21
C PRO A 16 -13.80 -0.22 15.37
N ARG A 17 -13.20 -0.43 16.54
CA ARG A 17 -11.89 0.11 16.89
C ARG A 17 -10.92 -1.00 17.25
N ILE A 18 -9.67 -0.77 16.88
CA ILE A 18 -8.54 -1.61 17.29
C ILE A 18 -7.71 -0.75 18.24
N ASP A 19 -7.58 -1.20 19.48
CA ASP A 19 -6.81 -0.49 20.50
C ASP A 19 -5.31 -0.75 20.35
N ASP A 20 -4.91 -2.00 20.13
CA ASP A 20 -3.52 -2.40 19.87
C ASP A 20 -3.30 -2.70 18.38
N ILE A 21 -2.91 -1.66 17.64
CA ILE A 21 -2.66 -1.76 16.20
C ILE A 21 -1.45 -2.66 15.92
N VAL A 22 -0.38 -2.54 16.72
CA VAL A 22 0.87 -3.27 16.48
C VAL A 22 0.66 -4.76 16.72
N GLY A 23 0.09 -5.13 17.88
CA GLY A 23 -0.22 -6.52 18.19
C GLY A 23 -1.25 -7.13 17.24
N THR A 24 -2.20 -6.34 16.74
CA THR A 24 -3.16 -6.82 15.73
C THR A 24 -2.46 -7.12 14.41
N VAL A 25 -1.57 -6.24 13.91
CA VAL A 25 -0.81 -6.50 12.68
C VAL A 25 0.04 -7.76 12.83
N ASP A 26 0.77 -7.89 13.94
CA ASP A 26 1.57 -9.07 14.25
C ASP A 26 0.73 -10.35 14.25
N THR A 27 -0.39 -10.36 14.97
CA THR A 27 -1.31 -11.51 15.03
C THR A 27 -1.85 -11.89 13.64
N GLN A 28 -2.24 -10.90 12.82
CA GLN A 28 -2.76 -11.15 11.48
C GLN A 28 -1.68 -11.71 10.54
N LEU A 29 -0.44 -11.25 10.65
CA LEU A 29 0.68 -11.74 9.84
C LEU A 29 1.15 -13.13 10.29
N GLN A 30 1.18 -13.41 11.60
CA GLN A 30 1.45 -14.76 12.13
C GLN A 30 0.45 -15.79 11.61
N GLY A 31 -0.83 -15.42 11.49
CA GLY A 31 -1.87 -16.30 10.94
C GLY A 31 -1.67 -16.70 9.47
N LEU A 32 -0.70 -16.11 8.76
CA LEU A 32 -0.32 -16.49 7.39
C LEU A 32 0.81 -17.53 7.33
N GLU A 33 1.39 -17.90 8.48
CA GLU A 33 2.48 -18.88 8.60
C GLU A 33 3.67 -18.56 7.66
N LEU A 34 4.06 -17.27 7.59
CA LEU A 34 5.05 -16.76 6.64
C LEU A 34 6.46 -17.30 6.88
N GLU A 35 6.76 -17.79 8.08
CA GLU A 35 8.00 -18.48 8.41
C GLU A 35 8.24 -19.75 7.57
N GLN A 36 7.20 -20.29 6.93
CA GLN A 36 7.33 -21.43 6.01
C GLN A 36 7.79 -21.01 4.60
N ARG A 37 7.76 -19.71 4.29
CA ARG A 37 8.00 -19.17 2.94
C ARG A 37 9.13 -18.14 2.89
N VAL A 38 9.29 -17.37 3.95
CA VAL A 38 10.27 -16.29 4.06
C VAL A 38 11.50 -16.80 4.78
N GLN A 39 12.65 -16.66 4.15
CA GLN A 39 13.94 -17.06 4.70
C GLN A 39 14.70 -15.86 5.26
N ALA A 40 15.63 -16.13 6.19
CA ALA A 40 16.52 -15.10 6.68
C ALA A 40 17.38 -14.56 5.53
N GLY A 41 17.42 -13.23 5.39
CA GLY A 41 18.08 -12.54 4.28
C GLY A 41 17.18 -12.21 3.09
N ASP A 42 15.97 -12.81 3.00
CA ASP A 42 15.02 -12.50 1.92
C ASP A 42 14.63 -11.02 1.96
N SER A 43 14.58 -10.40 0.79
CA SER A 43 14.09 -9.03 0.62
C SER A 43 12.57 -9.00 0.53
N VAL A 44 11.94 -8.06 1.24
CA VAL A 44 10.46 -7.94 1.27
C VAL A 44 10.02 -6.52 0.94
N ALA A 45 9.39 -6.33 -0.21
CA ALA A 45 8.81 -5.06 -0.61
C ALA A 45 7.43 -4.87 0.05
N ILE A 46 7.32 -3.89 0.95
CA ILE A 46 6.08 -3.57 1.65
C ILE A 46 5.46 -2.34 1.01
N THR A 47 4.23 -2.47 0.48
CA THR A 47 3.61 -1.35 -0.23
C THR A 47 3.02 -0.31 0.71
N ALA A 48 3.10 0.97 0.30
CA ALA A 48 2.43 2.07 0.97
C ALA A 48 1.67 2.93 -0.05
N GLY A 49 0.38 3.16 0.22
CA GLY A 49 -0.50 3.95 -0.65
C GLY A 49 -0.58 5.43 -0.27
N SER A 50 -1.13 6.22 -1.19
CA SER A 50 -1.37 7.67 -1.05
C SER A 50 -2.73 8.02 -0.43
N ARG A 51 -3.43 7.04 0.13
CA ARG A 51 -4.76 7.25 0.73
C ARG A 51 -4.59 7.28 2.23
N GLY A 52 -5.13 8.34 2.87
CA GLY A 52 -5.16 8.46 4.32
C GLY A 52 -5.87 7.25 4.94
N ILE A 53 -5.06 6.34 5.48
CA ILE A 53 -5.47 5.27 6.38
C ILE A 53 -5.06 5.75 7.77
N ALA A 54 -5.99 5.68 8.73
CA ALA A 54 -5.66 6.01 10.11
C ALA A 54 -4.48 5.14 10.56
N ASN A 55 -3.45 5.77 11.12
CA ASN A 55 -2.26 5.10 11.64
C ASN A 55 -1.45 4.31 10.59
N ILE A 56 -1.45 4.75 9.32
CA ILE A 56 -0.72 4.05 8.24
C ILE A 56 0.76 3.83 8.57
N ALA A 57 1.45 4.83 9.14
CA ALA A 57 2.85 4.67 9.54
C ALA A 57 3.03 3.59 10.62
N THR A 58 2.14 3.53 11.61
CA THR A 58 2.18 2.50 12.67
C THR A 58 1.95 1.11 12.08
N ILE A 59 0.99 0.96 11.16
CA ILE A 59 0.69 -0.30 10.48
C ILE A 59 1.90 -0.75 9.64
N THR A 60 2.44 0.14 8.82
CA THR A 60 3.61 -0.16 7.97
C THR A 60 4.84 -0.50 8.83
N ARG A 61 5.07 0.24 9.92
CA ARG A 61 6.16 -0.06 10.86
C ARG A 61 6.02 -1.44 11.50
N ALA A 62 4.81 -1.80 11.94
CA ALA A 62 4.56 -3.12 12.52
C ALA A 62 4.82 -4.25 11.51
N ALA A 63 4.43 -4.06 10.24
CA ALA A 63 4.75 -5.02 9.18
C ALA A 63 6.27 -5.13 8.93
N VAL A 64 6.98 -4.00 8.90
CA VAL A 64 8.46 -3.98 8.79
C VAL A 64 9.10 -4.76 9.95
N ASP A 65 8.66 -4.50 11.18
CA ASP A 65 9.24 -5.15 12.36
C ASP A 65 8.94 -6.66 12.38
N TYR A 66 7.76 -7.09 11.93
CA TYR A 66 7.42 -8.50 11.78
C TYR A 66 8.40 -9.24 10.84
N PHE A 67 8.64 -8.71 9.64
CA PHE A 67 9.57 -9.36 8.70
C PHE A 67 11.02 -9.34 9.21
N LYS A 68 11.44 -8.29 9.93
CA LYS A 68 12.74 -8.29 10.60
C LYS A 68 12.88 -9.38 11.66
N GLN A 69 11.80 -9.70 12.39
CA GLN A 69 11.81 -10.80 13.36
C GLN A 69 11.97 -12.17 12.68
N LEU A 70 11.49 -12.32 11.44
CA LEU A 70 11.76 -13.49 10.59
C LEU A 70 13.19 -13.52 10.02
N GLY A 71 13.99 -12.48 10.27
CA GLY A 71 15.35 -12.34 9.73
C GLY A 71 15.39 -11.82 8.28
N ALA A 72 14.27 -11.38 7.72
CA ALA A 72 14.19 -10.79 6.39
C ALA A 72 14.69 -9.33 6.36
N VAL A 73 14.88 -8.79 5.16
CA VAL A 73 15.35 -7.43 4.89
C VAL A 73 14.23 -6.62 4.20
N PRO A 74 13.25 -6.11 4.96
CA PRO A 74 12.13 -5.38 4.39
C PRO A 74 12.52 -3.96 3.96
N PHE A 75 11.85 -3.46 2.93
CA PHE A 75 11.87 -2.06 2.50
C PHE A 75 10.48 -1.62 2.05
N VAL A 76 10.20 -0.32 2.14
CA VAL A 76 8.91 0.25 1.75
C VAL A 76 8.94 0.76 0.32
N VAL A 77 7.91 0.44 -0.47
CA VAL A 77 7.73 0.95 -1.83
C VAL A 77 6.40 1.71 -1.97
N PRO A 78 6.38 2.88 -2.63
CA PRO A 78 5.14 3.58 -2.89
C PRO A 78 4.33 2.87 -3.98
N ALA A 79 3.09 2.50 -3.68
CA ALA A 79 2.15 1.86 -4.59
C ALA A 79 0.93 2.77 -4.81
N MET A 80 1.12 3.84 -5.58
CA MET A 80 0.13 4.92 -5.71
C MET A 80 -0.12 5.41 -7.15
N GLY A 81 0.40 4.70 -8.15
CA GLY A 81 0.13 4.98 -9.56
C GLY A 81 0.60 6.37 -9.97
N SER A 82 -0.33 7.21 -10.45
CA SER A 82 -0.06 8.58 -10.91
C SER A 82 -0.02 9.65 -9.81
N HIS A 83 -0.22 9.28 -8.54
CA HIS A 83 -0.14 10.24 -7.43
C HIS A 83 1.28 10.82 -7.25
N GLY A 84 1.38 11.94 -6.53
CA GLY A 84 2.67 12.63 -6.33
C GLY A 84 3.21 13.23 -7.63
N GLY A 85 2.33 13.60 -8.56
CA GLY A 85 2.71 14.08 -9.89
C GLY A 85 3.30 13.00 -10.81
N GLY A 86 3.27 11.72 -10.41
CA GLY A 86 3.89 10.64 -11.19
C GLY A 86 5.41 10.68 -11.17
N THR A 87 6.03 11.24 -10.13
CA THR A 87 7.48 11.26 -9.94
C THR A 87 7.90 10.52 -8.67
N ALA A 88 9.14 10.04 -8.62
CA ALA A 88 9.67 9.35 -7.46
C ALA A 88 9.68 10.27 -6.22
N GLU A 89 10.10 11.51 -6.40
CA GLU A 89 10.20 12.52 -5.35
C GLU A 89 8.83 12.87 -4.77
N GLY A 90 7.83 13.10 -5.63
CA GLY A 90 6.50 13.47 -5.17
C GLY A 90 5.79 12.33 -4.45
N GLN A 91 6.02 11.07 -4.85
CA GLN A 91 5.51 9.92 -4.09
C GLN A 91 6.20 9.76 -2.74
N GLN A 92 7.51 10.00 -2.66
CA GLN A 92 8.27 9.98 -1.43
C GLN A 92 7.83 11.08 -0.45
N GLU A 93 7.56 12.29 -0.95
CA GLU A 93 7.02 13.40 -0.15
C GLU A 93 5.65 13.07 0.45
N ILE A 94 4.76 12.41 -0.32
CA ILE A 94 3.47 11.94 0.20
C ILE A 94 3.67 10.95 1.34
N LEU A 95 4.55 9.95 1.18
CA LEU A 95 4.83 8.98 2.24
C LEU A 95 5.41 9.66 3.49
N ALA A 96 6.36 10.59 3.31
CA ALA A 96 6.92 11.36 4.40
C ALA A 96 5.84 12.17 5.16
N GLY A 97 4.90 12.79 4.43
CA GLY A 97 3.74 13.47 5.00
C GLY A 97 2.81 12.56 5.81
N TYR A 98 2.86 11.25 5.58
CA TYR A 98 2.14 10.24 6.38
C TYR A 98 2.96 9.65 7.52
N GLY A 99 4.18 10.15 7.75
CA GLY A 99 5.10 9.65 8.76
C GLY A 99 5.87 8.40 8.33
N ILE A 100 5.77 8.00 7.06
CA ILE A 100 6.51 6.87 6.49
C ILE A 100 7.84 7.42 5.95
N THR A 101 8.84 7.39 6.81
CA THR A 101 10.22 7.82 6.52
C THR A 101 11.18 6.71 6.95
N GLU A 102 12.39 6.67 6.39
CA GLU A 102 13.36 5.63 6.75
C GLU A 102 13.65 5.56 8.25
N PRO A 103 13.87 6.69 8.96
CA PRO A 103 14.10 6.65 10.41
C PRO A 103 12.89 6.12 11.19
N ALA A 104 11.67 6.49 10.76
CA ALA A 104 10.45 6.03 11.42
C ALA A 104 10.20 4.53 11.19
N MET A 105 10.49 4.01 9.99
CA MET A 105 10.33 2.61 9.65
C MET A 105 11.50 1.75 10.14
N GLY A 106 12.68 2.36 10.34
CA GLY A 106 13.94 1.66 10.52
C GLY A 106 14.32 0.79 9.31
N ALA A 107 13.82 1.14 8.12
CA ALA A 107 13.98 0.40 6.87
C ALA A 107 13.99 1.40 5.70
N GLU A 108 14.57 1.03 4.58
CA GLU A 108 14.63 1.88 3.39
C GLU A 108 13.23 2.22 2.88
N VAL A 109 13.07 3.43 2.35
CA VAL A 109 11.88 3.86 1.61
C VAL A 109 12.32 4.12 0.18
N ARG A 110 12.07 3.17 -0.70
CA ARG A 110 12.58 3.22 -2.06
C ARG A 110 11.49 3.68 -3.02
N SER A 111 11.64 4.90 -3.53
CA SER A 111 10.73 5.47 -4.52
C SER A 111 11.38 5.48 -5.90
N SER A 112 10.70 4.90 -6.89
CA SER A 112 11.09 4.92 -8.30
C SER A 112 9.86 4.87 -9.19
N MET A 113 10.01 5.38 -10.42
CA MET A 113 9.01 5.23 -11.50
C MET A 113 9.38 4.11 -12.48
N GLU A 114 10.54 3.45 -12.31
CA GLU A 114 10.91 2.31 -13.15
C GLU A 114 9.95 1.15 -12.96
N THR A 115 9.50 0.58 -14.08
CA THR A 115 8.63 -0.59 -14.12
C THR A 115 9.20 -1.65 -15.04
N VAL A 116 8.77 -2.89 -14.83
CA VAL A 116 8.91 -4.00 -15.77
C VAL A 116 7.53 -4.40 -16.27
N ILE A 117 7.46 -4.95 -17.48
CA ILE A 117 6.22 -5.55 -18.01
C ILE A 117 6.23 -7.02 -17.59
N VAL A 118 5.28 -7.41 -16.74
CA VAL A 118 5.19 -8.78 -16.21
C VAL A 118 4.26 -9.67 -17.03
N ASP A 119 3.34 -9.06 -17.78
CA ASP A 119 2.39 -9.76 -18.63
C ASP A 119 1.74 -8.79 -19.64
N GLU A 120 0.91 -9.31 -20.53
CA GLU A 120 0.05 -8.56 -21.44
C GLU A 120 -1.39 -9.07 -21.34
N THR A 121 -2.37 -8.16 -21.25
CA THR A 121 -3.78 -8.58 -21.23
C THR A 121 -4.20 -9.17 -22.58
N PRO A 122 -5.31 -9.94 -22.66
CA PRO A 122 -5.83 -10.42 -23.95
C PRO A 122 -6.18 -9.31 -24.97
N GLN A 123 -6.26 -8.05 -24.54
CA GLN A 123 -6.49 -6.88 -25.39
C GLN A 123 -5.19 -6.16 -25.80
N GLY A 124 -4.02 -6.70 -25.45
CA GLY A 124 -2.73 -6.11 -25.79
C GLY A 124 -2.27 -5.00 -24.85
N ILE A 125 -2.80 -4.93 -23.63
CA ILE A 125 -2.43 -3.89 -22.66
C ILE A 125 -1.28 -4.41 -21.80
N PRO A 126 -0.11 -3.73 -21.78
CA PRO A 126 1.03 -4.17 -20.98
C PRO A 126 0.71 -4.02 -19.48
N VAL A 127 1.03 -5.06 -18.71
CA VAL A 127 0.88 -5.07 -17.25
C VAL A 127 2.20 -4.63 -16.64
N HIS A 128 2.26 -3.37 -16.23
CA HIS A 128 3.42 -2.80 -15.56
C HIS A 128 3.46 -3.21 -14.08
N PHE A 129 4.67 -3.40 -13.56
CA PHE A 129 4.92 -3.64 -12.15
C PHE A 129 6.21 -2.92 -11.70
N ASP A 130 6.23 -2.42 -10.46
CA ASP A 130 7.37 -1.73 -9.87
C ASP A 130 8.61 -2.64 -9.95
N LYS A 131 9.69 -2.14 -10.55
CA LYS A 131 10.89 -2.95 -10.77
C LYS A 131 11.54 -3.41 -9.47
N GLN A 132 11.56 -2.58 -8.43
CA GLN A 132 12.17 -2.93 -7.16
C GLN A 132 11.33 -3.94 -6.38
N ALA A 133 10.00 -3.83 -6.45
CA ALA A 133 9.10 -4.83 -5.90
C ALA A 133 9.17 -6.15 -6.68
N PHE A 134 9.38 -6.09 -8.00
CA PHE A 134 9.60 -7.28 -8.83
C PHE A 134 10.91 -8.01 -8.51
N GLU A 135 11.97 -7.25 -8.22
CA GLU A 135 13.29 -7.77 -7.86
C GLU A 135 13.37 -8.26 -6.41
N ALA A 136 12.36 -7.99 -5.58
CA ALA A 136 12.28 -8.52 -4.22
C ALA A 136 11.88 -10.00 -4.20
N ASP A 137 12.33 -10.72 -3.18
CA ASP A 137 11.95 -12.13 -3.00
C ASP A 137 10.46 -12.27 -2.66
N HIS A 138 9.90 -11.28 -1.94
CA HIS A 138 8.48 -11.22 -1.59
C HIS A 138 7.89 -9.81 -1.68
N VAL A 139 6.58 -9.72 -1.91
CA VAL A 139 5.82 -8.46 -1.89
C VAL A 139 4.66 -8.58 -0.89
N LEU A 140 4.63 -7.71 0.11
CA LEU A 140 3.46 -7.53 0.97
C LEU A 140 2.63 -6.33 0.49
N VAL A 141 1.40 -6.59 0.05
CA VAL A 141 0.48 -5.54 -0.37
C VAL A 141 -0.37 -5.05 0.81
N CYS A 142 -0.12 -3.84 1.29
CA CYS A 142 -0.87 -3.22 2.38
C CYS A 142 -1.81 -2.13 1.86
N GLY A 143 -3.11 -2.24 2.14
CA GLY A 143 -4.07 -1.24 1.68
C GLY A 143 -5.44 -1.33 2.33
N ARG A 144 -6.27 -0.31 2.06
CA ARG A 144 -7.67 -0.27 2.49
C ARG A 144 -8.59 -0.75 1.37
N VAL A 145 -9.45 -1.71 1.68
CA VAL A 145 -10.54 -2.17 0.80
C VAL A 145 -11.77 -1.30 1.01
N LYS A 146 -12.34 -0.75 -0.06
CA LYS A 146 -13.58 0.03 -0.02
C LYS A 146 -14.25 0.11 -1.41
N PRO A 147 -15.54 0.47 -1.48
CA PRO A 147 -16.15 0.89 -2.73
C PRO A 147 -15.38 2.03 -3.40
N HIS A 148 -15.23 1.94 -4.72
CA HIS A 148 -14.63 2.94 -5.57
C HIS A 148 -15.62 4.07 -5.84
N THR A 149 -15.14 5.30 -5.92
CA THR A 149 -16.00 6.48 -6.08
C THR A 149 -16.41 6.77 -7.51
N GLY A 150 -15.74 6.14 -8.49
CA GLY A 150 -15.89 6.43 -9.91
C GLY A 150 -16.31 5.26 -10.80
N PHE A 151 -16.47 4.05 -10.24
CA PHE A 151 -16.99 2.90 -10.96
C PHE A 151 -17.52 1.85 -9.97
N VAL A 152 -18.31 0.91 -10.48
CA VAL A 152 -18.83 -0.24 -9.73
C VAL A 152 -18.40 -1.51 -10.46
N GLY A 153 -17.93 -2.52 -9.72
CA GLY A 153 -17.49 -3.79 -10.29
C GLY A 153 -17.28 -4.85 -9.23
N VAL A 154 -16.96 -6.07 -9.65
CA VAL A 154 -16.64 -7.19 -8.72
C VAL A 154 -15.36 -6.89 -7.93
N ILE A 155 -14.42 -6.16 -8.54
CA ILE A 155 -13.18 -5.69 -7.90
C ILE A 155 -13.17 -4.17 -7.99
N GLU A 156 -13.11 -3.51 -6.83
CA GLU A 156 -13.12 -2.05 -6.70
C GLU A 156 -11.79 -1.51 -6.13
N SER A 157 -11.84 -0.69 -5.05
CA SER A 157 -10.59 -0.27 -4.38
C SER A 157 -10.09 -1.37 -3.47
N GLY A 158 -8.76 -1.48 -3.33
CA GLY A 158 -8.14 -2.45 -2.44
C GLY A 158 -6.88 -3.02 -3.05
N LEU A 159 -6.56 -4.25 -2.65
CA LEU A 159 -5.27 -4.88 -2.93
C LEU A 159 -5.02 -5.09 -4.43
N HIS A 160 -6.01 -5.57 -5.18
CA HIS A 160 -5.89 -5.75 -6.64
C HIS A 160 -5.58 -4.45 -7.37
N LYS A 161 -6.25 -3.36 -6.99
CA LYS A 161 -5.97 -2.04 -7.57
C LYS A 161 -4.57 -1.55 -7.18
N MET A 162 -4.11 -1.85 -5.96
CA MET A 162 -2.75 -1.51 -5.54
C MET A 162 -1.70 -2.31 -6.31
N MET A 163 -1.94 -3.59 -6.61
CA MET A 163 -1.05 -4.38 -7.44
C MET A 163 -1.00 -3.86 -8.88
N LEU A 164 -2.16 -3.66 -9.50
CA LEU A 164 -2.22 -3.28 -10.91
C LEU A 164 -1.86 -1.81 -11.15
N ILE A 165 -2.56 -0.88 -10.49
CA ILE A 165 -2.39 0.56 -10.72
C ILE A 165 -1.35 1.16 -9.77
N GLY A 166 -1.32 0.69 -8.51
CA GLY A 166 -0.40 1.22 -7.51
C GLY A 166 1.05 0.91 -7.86
N LEU A 167 1.38 -0.38 -8.00
CA LEU A 167 2.71 -0.85 -8.40
C LEU A 167 2.95 -0.73 -9.90
N GLY A 168 1.91 -0.56 -10.74
CA GLY A 168 2.08 -0.17 -12.13
C GLY A 168 2.70 1.22 -12.33
N LYS A 169 2.88 2.01 -11.26
CA LYS A 169 3.44 3.37 -11.28
C LYS A 169 2.69 4.28 -12.24
N HIS A 170 3.36 5.32 -12.73
CA HIS A 170 2.74 6.25 -13.65
C HIS A 170 2.35 5.57 -14.96
N ASP A 171 3.17 4.65 -15.49
CA ASP A 171 2.89 3.97 -16.77
C ASP A 171 1.66 3.07 -16.72
N GLY A 172 1.50 2.24 -15.69
CA GLY A 172 0.33 1.39 -15.49
C GLY A 172 -0.93 2.15 -15.05
N ALA A 173 -0.83 3.46 -14.78
CA ALA A 173 -1.95 4.33 -14.41
C ALA A 173 -2.44 5.24 -15.56
N LYS A 174 -1.86 5.10 -16.76
CA LYS A 174 -2.24 5.86 -17.96
C LYS A 174 -3.52 5.34 -18.61
#